data_AF-A0A2Z3JHM4-F1
#
_entry.id   AF-A0A2Z3JHM4-F1
#
_cell.length_a   1.000
_cell.length_b   1.000
_cell.length_c   1.000
_cell.angle_alpha   90.00
_cell.angle_beta   90.00
_cell.angle_gamma   90.00
#
_symmetry.space_group_name_H-M   'P 1'
#
loop_
_entity.id
_entity.type
_entity.pdbx_description
1 polymer ?
#
loop_
_entity_poly.entity_id
_entity_poly.type
_entity_poly.pdbx_seq_one_letter_code
_entity_poly.pdbx_strand_id
1 'polypeptide(L)'
;MSSAAPRWIAALVAGLSSALIMYGVFLSDGRPFPYHQRVADVQLAFRMIPVELLVGLLVGAWVYWLFGRPRLSAPRPDVQERMVERFAHRRGGTFTLGELETQSPLSAEQARQVVAALQRAGRLRREGDTYRLP
;
A
#
# COMPACT_ATOMS: atom_id res chain seq x y z
N MET A 1 1.74 -14.77 10.56
CA MET A 1 2.35 -15.19 9.28
C MET A 1 2.22 -14.05 8.29
N SER A 2 3.33 -13.37 8.01
CA SER A 2 3.38 -12.16 7.17
C SER A 2 3.08 -12.52 5.72
N SER A 3 2.08 -11.89 5.10
CA SER A 3 1.67 -12.15 3.71
C SER A 3 2.70 -11.59 2.72
N ALA A 4 3.86 -12.24 2.65
CA ALA A 4 4.82 -12.04 1.57
C ALA A 4 4.35 -12.70 0.27
N ALA A 5 3.49 -13.72 0.33
CA ALA A 5 2.97 -14.43 -0.83
C ALA A 5 2.39 -13.53 -1.95
N PRO A 6 1.50 -12.54 -1.69
CA PRO A 6 0.93 -11.72 -2.76
C PRO A 6 1.95 -10.86 -3.51
N ARG A 7 3.04 -10.43 -2.85
CA ARG A 7 4.04 -9.53 -3.46
C ARG A 7 4.91 -10.26 -4.49
N TRP A 8 5.29 -11.50 -4.19
CA TRP A 8 6.13 -12.31 -5.07
C TRP A 8 5.34 -12.77 -6.30
N ILE A 9 4.06 -13.13 -6.11
CA ILE A 9 3.17 -13.49 -7.22
C ILE A 9 3.00 -12.29 -8.16
N ALA A 10 2.72 -11.09 -7.64
CA ALA A 10 2.57 -9.89 -8.47
C ALA A 10 3.85 -9.54 -9.23
N ALA A 11 5.02 -9.63 -8.59
CA ALA A 11 6.31 -9.37 -9.23
C ALA A 11 6.61 -10.38 -10.34
N LEU A 12 6.34 -11.68 -10.11
CA LEU A 12 6.55 -12.74 -11.11
C LEU A 12 5.62 -12.57 -12.31
N VAL A 13 4.32 -12.33 -12.07
CA VAL A 13 3.35 -12.09 -13.14
C VAL A 13 3.75 -10.88 -13.97
N ALA A 14 4.10 -9.76 -13.33
CA ALA A 14 4.50 -8.55 -14.04
C ALA A 14 5.78 -8.74 -14.87
N GLY A 15 6.80 -9.39 -14.31
CA GLY A 15 8.05 -9.67 -15.03
C GLY A 15 7.84 -10.59 -16.23
N LEU A 16 7.06 -11.66 -16.05
CA LEU A 16 6.81 -12.65 -17.10
C LEU A 16 5.91 -12.11 -18.22
N SER A 17 4.85 -11.35 -17.88
CA SER A 17 4.03 -10.65 -18.87
C SER A 17 4.84 -9.63 -19.66
N SER A 18 5.71 -8.87 -19.01
CA SER A 18 6.57 -7.89 -19.70
C SER A 18 7.54 -8.57 -20.68
N ALA A 19 8.15 -9.70 -20.30
CA ALA A 19 9.03 -10.46 -21.17
C ALA A 19 8.27 -10.99 -22.40
N LEU A 20 7.08 -11.56 -22.20
CA LEU A 20 6.24 -12.07 -23.30
C LEU A 20 5.80 -10.98 -24.28
N ILE A 21 5.41 -9.80 -23.76
CA ILE A 21 5.03 -8.66 -24.60
C ILE A 21 6.22 -8.25 -25.46
N MET A 22 7.41 -8.18 -24.86
CA MET A 22 8.58 -7.71 -25.58
C MET A 22 9.11 -8.74 -26.59
N TYR A 23 9.02 -10.03 -26.29
CA TYR A 23 9.22 -11.10 -27.26
C TYR A 23 8.29 -10.93 -28.48
N GLY A 24 7.01 -10.64 -28.24
CA GLY A 24 6.06 -10.35 -29.32
C GLY A 24 6.44 -9.11 -30.14
N VAL A 25 6.98 -8.07 -29.50
CA VAL A 25 7.49 -6.85 -30.17
C VAL A 25 8.70 -7.16 -31.05
N PHE A 26 9.65 -7.97 -30.57
CA PHE A 26 10.83 -8.35 -31.36
C PHE A 26 10.50 -9.32 -32.47
N LEU A 27 9.59 -10.27 -32.24
CA LEU A 27 9.06 -11.14 -33.28
C LEU A 27 8.34 -10.35 -34.40
N SER A 28 7.82 -9.15 -34.08
CA SER A 28 7.10 -8.27 -35.00
C SER A 28 7.92 -7.12 -35.57
N ASP A 29 9.23 -7.03 -35.29
CA ASP A 29 10.08 -5.88 -35.64
C ASP A 29 9.50 -4.52 -35.17
N GLY A 30 8.71 -4.51 -34.10
CA GLY A 30 8.14 -3.29 -33.51
C GLY A 30 6.98 -2.64 -34.28
N ARG A 31 6.32 -3.35 -35.20
CA ARG A 31 5.21 -2.80 -36.00
C ARG A 31 3.85 -3.41 -35.61
N PRO A 32 2.81 -2.60 -35.37
CA PRO A 32 1.46 -3.11 -35.10
C PRO A 32 0.81 -3.74 -36.34
N PHE A 33 0.05 -4.83 -36.13
CA PHE A 33 -0.66 -5.66 -37.11
C PHE A 33 -1.56 -4.87 -38.12
N PRO A 34 -1.80 -5.35 -39.37
CA PRO A 34 -1.87 -6.76 -39.79
C PRO A 34 -0.89 -7.24 -40.89
N TYR A 35 -0.68 -8.57 -40.90
CA TYR A 35 0.34 -9.33 -41.64
C TYR A 35 -0.26 -10.20 -42.74
N HIS A 36 0.14 -10.01 -44.00
CA HIS A 36 -0.13 -10.99 -45.06
C HIS A 36 1.12 -11.55 -45.75
N GLN A 37 2.33 -10.98 -45.58
CA GLN A 37 3.47 -11.36 -46.44
C GLN A 37 4.87 -11.33 -45.80
N ARG A 38 5.02 -11.37 -44.47
CA ARG A 38 6.37 -11.44 -43.87
C ARG A 38 6.55 -12.63 -42.94
N VAL A 39 7.67 -13.33 -43.16
CA VAL A 39 8.21 -14.39 -42.30
C VAL A 39 8.75 -13.71 -41.04
N ALA A 40 8.33 -14.18 -39.87
CA ALA A 40 8.82 -13.67 -38.59
C ALA A 40 10.35 -13.83 -38.52
N ASP A 41 11.07 -12.80 -38.05
CA ASP A 41 12.52 -12.88 -37.84
C ASP A 41 12.80 -13.55 -36.49
N VAL A 42 12.75 -14.88 -36.52
CA VAL A 42 13.01 -15.74 -35.35
C VAL A 42 14.44 -15.53 -34.82
N GLN A 43 15.38 -15.17 -35.70
CA GLN A 43 16.79 -15.05 -35.35
C GLN A 43 17.06 -13.77 -34.53
N LEU A 44 16.38 -12.68 -34.87
CA LEU A 44 16.38 -11.45 -34.07
C LEU A 44 15.79 -11.70 -32.67
N ALA A 45 14.65 -12.37 -32.59
CA ALA A 45 13.99 -12.69 -31.33
C ALA A 45 14.89 -13.54 -30.39
N PHE A 46 15.54 -14.58 -30.91
CA PHE A 46 16.46 -15.39 -30.11
C PHE A 46 17.64 -14.58 -29.54
N ARG A 47 18.14 -13.61 -30.30
CA ARG A 47 19.26 -12.75 -29.87
C ARG A 47 18.85 -11.76 -28.78
N MET A 48 17.55 -11.43 -28.68
CA MET A 48 17.01 -10.48 -27.73
C MET A 48 16.54 -11.09 -26.41
N ILE A 49 16.51 -12.43 -26.29
CA ILE A 49 16.18 -13.15 -25.05
C ILE A 49 16.92 -12.59 -23.82
N PRO A 50 18.24 -12.31 -23.84
CA PRO A 50 18.94 -11.75 -22.68
C PRO A 50 18.40 -10.37 -22.27
N VAL A 51 18.02 -9.54 -23.25
CA VAL A 51 17.47 -8.19 -23.03
C VAL A 51 16.05 -8.29 -22.48
N GLU A 52 15.23 -9.20 -23.00
CA GLU A 52 13.88 -9.47 -22.51
C GLU A 52 13.87 -9.92 -21.06
N LEU A 53 14.79 -10.82 -20.70
CA LEU A 53 14.96 -11.26 -19.32
C LEU A 53 15.42 -10.12 -18.41
N LEU A 54 16.34 -9.27 -18.87
CA LEU A 54 16.79 -8.10 -18.11
C LEU A 54 15.66 -7.12 -17.83
N VAL A 55 14.82 -6.82 -18.82
CA VAL A 55 13.67 -5.93 -18.63
C VAL A 55 12.61 -6.58 -17.75
N GLY A 56 12.31 -7.87 -17.94
CA GLY A 56 11.39 -8.62 -17.08
C GLY A 56 11.86 -8.62 -15.62
N LEU A 57 13.16 -8.81 -15.38
CA LEU A 57 13.77 -8.71 -14.05
C LEU A 57 13.64 -7.29 -13.49
N LEU A 58 13.92 -6.27 -14.30
CA LEU A 58 13.87 -4.87 -13.87
C LEU A 58 12.45 -4.45 -13.50
N VAL A 59 11.45 -4.80 -14.32
CA VAL A 59 10.03 -4.57 -14.04
C VAL A 59 9.59 -5.35 -12.80
N GLY A 60 9.94 -6.63 -12.69
CA GLY A 60 9.63 -7.45 -11.53
C GLY A 60 10.22 -6.88 -10.23
N ALA A 61 11.48 -6.46 -10.25
CA ALA A 61 12.14 -5.81 -9.13
C ALA A 61 11.48 -4.47 -8.77
N TRP A 62 11.05 -3.71 -9.78
CA TRP A 62 10.39 -2.42 -9.57
C TRP A 62 9.01 -2.58 -8.93
N VAL A 63 8.22 -3.56 -9.39
CA VAL A 63 6.93 -3.93 -8.78
C VAL A 63 7.15 -4.47 -7.36
N TYR A 64 8.14 -5.35 -7.16
CA TYR A 64 8.49 -5.84 -5.83
C TYR A 64 8.81 -4.69 -4.88
N TRP A 65 9.57 -3.70 -5.33
CA TRP A 65 9.91 -2.53 -4.55
C TRP A 65 8.69 -1.62 -4.29
N LEU A 66 7.83 -1.41 -5.29
CA LEU A 66 6.63 -0.58 -5.16
C LEU A 66 5.62 -1.16 -4.16
N PHE A 67 5.46 -2.48 -4.15
CA PHE A 67 4.59 -3.20 -3.22
C PHE A 67 5.28 -3.53 -1.87
N GLY A 68 6.61 -3.52 -1.85
CA GLY A 68 7.44 -3.70 -0.66
C GLY A 68 7.68 -2.41 0.13
N ARG A 69 7.48 -1.25 -0.50
CA ARG A 69 7.35 0.01 0.24
C ARG A 69 6.23 -0.19 1.24
N PRO A 70 6.49 -0.06 2.56
CA PRO A 70 5.39 0.00 3.50
C PRO A 70 4.49 1.09 2.95
N ARG A 71 3.23 0.73 2.65
CA ARG A 71 2.20 1.75 2.69
C ARG A 71 2.35 2.29 4.09
N LEU A 72 3.04 3.43 4.20
CA LEU A 72 2.85 4.36 5.27
C LEU A 72 1.37 4.71 5.15
N SER A 73 0.52 3.80 5.65
CA SER A 73 -0.58 4.17 6.50
C SER A 73 0.08 4.91 7.65
N ALA A 74 0.62 6.10 7.37
CA ALA A 74 0.80 7.13 8.35
C ALA A 74 -0.54 7.11 9.09
N PRO A 75 -0.53 6.91 10.41
CA PRO A 75 -1.75 6.95 11.20
C PRO A 75 -2.47 8.20 10.74
N ARG A 76 -3.59 8.07 10.01
CA ARG A 76 -4.29 9.24 9.50
C ARG A 76 -4.83 9.89 10.76
N PRO A 77 -4.22 11.00 11.25
CA PRO A 77 -4.59 11.55 12.54
C PRO A 77 -6.09 11.86 12.53
N ASP A 78 -6.59 12.35 11.38
CA ASP A 78 -8.00 12.58 11.10
C ASP A 78 -8.95 11.38 11.34
N VAL A 79 -8.50 10.14 11.13
CA VAL A 79 -9.36 8.96 11.31
C VAL A 79 -9.35 8.55 12.79
N GLN A 80 -8.19 8.60 13.43
CA GLN A 80 -8.06 8.26 14.84
C GLN A 80 -8.74 9.31 15.73
N GLU A 81 -8.59 10.60 15.39
CA GLU A 81 -9.30 11.71 16.04
C GLU A 81 -10.82 11.54 15.92
N ARG A 82 -11.34 11.26 14.71
CA ARG A 82 -12.76 10.98 14.51
C ARG A 82 -13.26 9.76 15.28
N MET A 83 -12.42 8.74 15.51
CA MET A 83 -12.78 7.60 16.35
C MET A 83 -12.92 8.01 17.82
N VAL A 84 -11.96 8.77 18.35
CA VAL A 84 -12.00 9.25 19.75
C VAL A 84 -13.18 10.19 19.96
N GLU A 85 -13.47 11.10 19.02
CA GLU A 85 -14.64 11.98 19.09
C GLU A 85 -15.95 11.20 19.07
N ARG A 86 -16.11 10.24 18.14
CA ARG A 86 -17.31 9.38 18.10
C ARG A 86 -17.47 8.58 19.39
N PHE A 87 -16.37 8.10 19.94
CA PHE A 87 -16.38 7.37 21.21
C PHE A 87 -16.82 8.27 22.37
N ALA A 88 -16.23 9.46 22.47
CA ALA A 88 -16.59 10.47 23.47
C ALA A 88 -18.08 10.86 23.36
N HIS A 89 -18.60 11.10 22.14
CA HIS A 89 -20.01 11.39 21.92
C HIS A 89 -20.94 10.25 22.34
N ARG A 90 -20.58 8.98 22.09
CA ARG A 90 -21.36 7.82 22.55
C ARG A 90 -21.43 7.70 24.07
N ARG A 91 -20.44 8.24 24.79
CA ARG A 91 -20.36 8.24 26.25
C ARG A 91 -20.86 9.54 26.91
N GLY A 92 -21.54 10.41 26.16
CA GLY A 92 -22.05 11.68 26.70
C GLY A 92 -20.98 12.76 26.89
N GLY A 93 -19.86 12.64 26.18
CA GLY A 93 -18.80 13.65 26.12
C GLY A 93 -17.66 13.45 27.12
N THR A 94 -17.71 12.43 27.97
CA THR A 94 -16.68 12.12 28.98
C THR A 94 -16.16 10.69 28.85
N PHE A 95 -14.86 10.47 28.90
CA PHE A 95 -14.26 9.12 28.86
C PHE A 95 -12.92 9.05 29.60
N THR A 96 -12.52 7.87 30.06
CA THR A 96 -11.16 7.64 30.59
C THR A 96 -10.24 7.05 29.54
N LEU A 97 -8.92 7.17 29.74
CA LEU A 97 -7.93 6.56 28.84
C LEU A 97 -8.08 5.03 28.82
N GLY A 98 -8.28 4.40 29.98
CA GLY A 98 -8.44 2.94 30.07
C GLY A 98 -9.68 2.41 29.35
N GLU A 99 -10.78 3.18 29.39
CA GLU A 99 -11.98 2.86 28.61
C GLU A 99 -11.74 2.95 27.10
N LEU A 100 -10.97 3.95 26.66
CA LEU A 100 -10.60 4.12 25.26
C LEU A 100 -9.70 2.97 24.78
N GLU A 101 -8.72 2.54 25.58
CA GLU A 101 -7.83 1.41 25.25
C GLU A 101 -8.57 0.06 25.20
N THR A 102 -9.59 -0.13 26.04
CA THR A 102 -10.31 -1.41 26.12
C THR A 102 -11.42 -1.54 25.07
N GLN A 103 -12.05 -0.42 24.70
CA GLN A 103 -13.27 -0.43 23.87
C GLN A 103 -13.06 0.14 22.46
N SER A 104 -11.91 0.76 22.18
CA SER A 104 -11.55 1.23 20.85
C SER A 104 -10.61 0.23 20.16
N PRO A 105 -10.67 0.09 18.83
CA PRO A 105 -9.68 -0.68 18.07
C PRO A 105 -8.28 -0.03 18.03
N LEU A 106 -8.05 1.03 18.81
CA LEU A 106 -6.77 1.74 18.92
C LEU A 106 -5.83 1.00 19.88
N SER A 107 -4.55 0.91 19.52
CA SER A 107 -3.54 0.44 20.48
C SER A 107 -3.35 1.47 21.61
N ALA A 108 -2.84 1.02 22.76
CA ALA A 108 -2.55 1.90 23.90
C ALA A 108 -1.67 3.10 23.54
N GLU A 109 -0.63 2.89 22.71
CA GLU A 109 0.23 3.97 22.24
C GLU A 109 -0.52 4.97 21.34
N GLN A 110 -1.36 4.47 20.43
CA GLN A 110 -2.15 5.31 19.53
C GLN A 110 -3.19 6.13 20.31
N ALA A 111 -3.88 5.51 21.27
CA ALA A 111 -4.85 6.18 22.13
C ALA A 111 -4.20 7.36 22.88
N ARG A 112 -3.03 7.14 23.49
CA ARG A 112 -2.27 8.19 24.17
C ARG A 112 -1.83 9.31 23.24
N GLN A 113 -1.31 8.97 22.05
CA GLN A 113 -0.87 9.97 21.07
C GLN A 113 -2.03 10.86 20.60
N VAL A 114 -3.19 10.25 20.31
CA VAL A 114 -4.37 10.96 19.81
C VAL A 114 -5.00 11.83 20.90
N VAL A 115 -5.13 11.32 22.13
CA VAL A 115 -5.64 12.11 23.27
C VAL A 115 -4.73 13.29 23.56
N ALA A 116 -3.40 13.11 23.53
CA ALA A 116 -2.45 14.19 23.70
C ALA A 116 -2.53 15.23 22.56
N ALA A 117 -2.78 14.80 21.32
CA ALA A 117 -2.98 15.69 20.17
C ALA A 117 -4.28 16.51 20.31
N LEU A 118 -5.39 15.86 20.65
CA LEU A 118 -6.69 16.51 20.85
C LEU A 118 -6.68 17.48 22.05
N GLN A 119 -5.96 17.14 23.12
CA GLN A 119 -5.75 18.04 24.26
C GLN A 119 -4.91 19.26 23.87
N ARG A 120 -3.82 19.07 23.11
CA ARG A 120 -3.01 20.18 22.57
C ARG A 120 -3.81 21.09 21.63
N ALA A 121 -4.75 20.53 20.87
CA ALA A 121 -5.66 21.28 20.01
C ALA A 121 -6.81 21.98 20.78
N GLY A 122 -6.91 21.81 22.10
CA GLY A 122 -7.99 22.38 22.91
C GLY A 122 -9.36 21.72 22.71
N ARG A 123 -9.40 20.57 22.02
CA ARG A 123 -10.64 19.82 21.72
C ARG A 123 -11.00 18.80 22.80
N LEU A 124 -10.11 18.58 23.78
CA LEU A 124 -10.38 17.82 25.00
C LEU A 124 -9.87 18.60 26.21
N ARG A 125 -10.67 18.65 27.27
CA ARG A 125 -10.25 19.08 28.60
C ARG A 125 -10.02 17.86 29.48
N ARG A 126 -8.93 17.88 30.25
CA ARG A 126 -8.66 16.86 31.26
C ARG A 126 -9.26 17.31 32.59
N GLU A 127 -10.20 16.54 33.11
CA GLU A 127 -10.82 16.72 34.42
C GLU A 127 -10.33 15.58 35.34
N GLY A 128 -9.15 15.75 35.94
CA GLY A 128 -8.52 14.69 36.73
C GLY A 128 -8.10 13.49 35.89
N ASP A 129 -8.82 12.38 36.03
CA ASP A 129 -8.56 11.11 35.32
C ASP A 129 -9.49 10.87 34.11
N THR A 130 -10.46 11.77 33.91
CA THR A 130 -11.37 11.75 32.76
C THR A 130 -11.01 12.84 31.75
N TYR A 131 -11.34 12.58 30.49
CA TYR A 131 -11.27 13.52 29.37
C TYR A 131 -12.68 13.90 28.97
N ARG A 132 -12.90 15.19 28.78
CA ARG A 132 -14.19 15.77 28.43
C ARG A 132 -14.09 16.58 27.14
N LEU A 133 -15.07 16.43 26.26
CA LEU A 133 -15.26 17.35 25.12
C LEU A 133 -15.71 18.73 25.65
N PRO A 134 -15.14 19.84 25.14
CA PRO A 134 -15.49 21.19 25.57
C PRO A 134 -16.97 21.53 25.34
#